data_AF-A0A948BBD8-F1
#
_entry.id   AF-A0A948BBD8-F1
#
_cell.length_a   1.000
_cell.length_b   1.000
_cell.length_c   1.000
_cell.angle_alpha   90.00
_cell.angle_beta   90.00
_cell.angle_gamma   90.00
#
_symmetry.space_group_name_H-M   'P 1'
#
loop_
_entity.id
_entity.type
_entity.pdbx_description
1 polymer ?
#
loop_
_entity_poly.entity_id
_entity_poly.type
_entity_poly.pdbx_seq_one_letter_code
_entity_poly.pdbx_strand_id
1 'polypeptide(L)'
;GDTLRQGVPDRIAKLTEILRNIPVLQSHYSVVPLKANIGSDSTGRSLHQYGMGLIIRDTLTPRAQRAIRQTMFPMAFILPVRMTAYLRITYLPYSASGVMKKWSQRIRLLPGLRRLGEQRVQDWEIQENATRLDTPGNIIALGGLHEEGGNELYLVEKKPRVQQGGAWRYLNSGVKNAIKVLIGFIPAFLTFALTKEWWFLAYCGAFIWFGITGLRNILQSVLGGGGFRRSPLLRWNDYVSWGRLTDSLLFTGFSVPLLDYIVKSVILDRTFGVTTTTDPLILYTVMALANGLYLFSHNTFRGLPKGAIWGSFFRTILSIPLAIAFNTAIGGILFEAGVPRINDILQKWAAVISKAASDCVAGVIEGLADRYENLRLRERDYTAKLGQLFDTYARLELLFPEKDVLEMLESPKQFIRTIGAEAQDLERIIIINALDLLYFWMYQPHARSVLAARIRTMSDEERQIFVRSQCILQREREISQLFLDGIIGRNFSRGLAFYLDRYREYLESLRRMVFQEPSAQTTVILKK
;
A
#
# COMPACT_ATOMS: atom_id res chain seq x y z
N GLY A 1 -49.66 30.04 -45.41
CA GLY A 1 -49.06 31.39 -45.47
C GLY A 1 -49.19 32.16 -44.16
N ASP A 2 -50.30 32.03 -43.43
CA ASP A 2 -50.63 32.97 -42.34
C ASP A 2 -50.42 32.47 -40.90
N THR A 3 -50.09 31.20 -40.66
CA THR A 3 -49.90 30.67 -39.29
C THR A 3 -48.50 30.87 -38.71
N LEU A 4 -47.49 31.20 -39.54
CA LEU A 4 -46.10 31.42 -39.07
C LEU A 4 -45.80 32.87 -38.66
N ARG A 5 -46.69 33.83 -38.96
CA ARG A 5 -46.47 35.26 -38.64
C ARG A 5 -47.10 35.71 -37.32
N GLN A 6 -48.05 34.97 -36.75
CA GLN A 6 -48.76 35.37 -35.53
C GLN A 6 -47.94 35.19 -34.22
N GLY A 7 -46.89 34.37 -34.21
CA GLY A 7 -46.07 34.14 -33.00
C GLY A 7 -44.83 35.04 -32.86
N VAL A 8 -44.51 35.83 -33.87
CA VAL A 8 -43.32 36.71 -33.89
C VAL A 8 -43.47 37.93 -32.97
N PRO A 9 -44.58 38.71 -33.01
CA PRO A 9 -44.73 39.86 -32.12
C PRO A 9 -44.80 39.46 -30.64
N ASP A 10 -45.42 38.31 -30.35
CA ASP A 10 -45.55 37.79 -28.98
C ASP A 10 -44.19 37.30 -28.42
N ARG A 11 -43.36 36.67 -29.27
CA ARG A 11 -41.98 36.31 -28.90
C ARG A 11 -41.11 37.55 -28.70
N ILE A 12 -41.26 38.57 -29.55
CA ILE A 12 -40.53 39.83 -29.39
C ILE A 12 -40.93 40.53 -28.09
N ALA A 13 -42.22 40.56 -27.76
CA ALA A 13 -42.71 41.13 -26.50
C ALA A 13 -42.11 40.42 -25.27
N LYS A 14 -42.16 39.07 -25.24
CA LYS A 14 -41.54 38.28 -24.17
C LYS A 14 -40.02 38.44 -24.09
N LEU A 15 -39.32 38.48 -25.22
CA LEU A 15 -37.87 38.71 -25.23
C LEU A 15 -37.52 40.11 -24.73
N THR A 16 -38.32 41.12 -25.07
CA THR A 16 -38.14 42.49 -24.59
C THR A 16 -38.39 42.60 -23.09
N GLU A 17 -39.39 41.88 -22.57
CA GLU A 17 -39.67 41.78 -21.14
C GLU A 17 -38.53 41.09 -20.39
N ILE A 18 -38.02 39.97 -20.91
CA ILE A 18 -36.83 39.30 -20.36
C ILE A 18 -35.65 40.28 -20.34
N LEU A 19 -35.40 41.00 -21.44
CA LEU A 19 -34.28 41.92 -21.57
C LEU A 19 -34.37 43.10 -20.60
N ARG A 20 -35.58 43.60 -20.30
CA ARG A 20 -35.82 44.61 -19.25
C ARG A 20 -35.56 44.08 -17.83
N ASN A 21 -35.75 42.78 -17.61
CA ASN A 21 -35.58 42.14 -16.31
C ASN A 21 -34.18 41.52 -16.11
N ILE A 22 -33.30 41.52 -17.13
CA ILE A 22 -31.91 41.05 -17.01
C ILE A 22 -31.14 41.76 -15.89
N PRO A 23 -31.24 43.10 -15.68
CA PRO A 23 -30.52 43.76 -14.58
C PRO A 23 -30.96 43.27 -13.20
N VAL A 24 -32.24 42.93 -13.02
CA VAL A 24 -32.77 42.35 -11.79
C VAL A 24 -32.23 40.93 -11.59
N LEU A 25 -32.18 40.14 -12.67
CA LEU A 25 -31.54 38.83 -12.61
C LEU A 25 -30.04 38.94 -12.25
N GLN A 26 -29.32 39.89 -12.84
CA GLN A 26 -27.90 40.13 -12.56
C GLN A 26 -27.67 40.59 -11.11
N SER A 27 -28.59 41.37 -10.52
CA SER A 27 -28.45 41.83 -9.13
C SER A 27 -28.49 40.67 -8.14
N HIS A 28 -29.31 39.64 -8.39
CA HIS A 28 -29.34 38.41 -7.59
C HIS A 28 -28.04 37.60 -7.63
N TYR A 29 -27.22 37.75 -8.69
CA TYR A 29 -25.94 37.06 -8.87
C TYR A 29 -24.73 38.00 -8.77
N SER A 30 -24.93 39.21 -8.24
CA SER A 30 -23.87 40.22 -8.08
C SER A 30 -22.82 39.82 -7.03
N VAL A 31 -23.22 39.04 -6.02
CA VAL A 31 -22.34 38.52 -4.95
C VAL A 31 -21.77 37.15 -5.33
N VAL A 32 -22.57 36.31 -6.01
CA VAL A 32 -22.16 34.97 -6.45
C VAL A 32 -22.43 34.85 -7.96
N PRO A 33 -21.39 34.88 -8.81
CA PRO A 33 -21.59 34.83 -10.25
C PRO A 33 -22.17 33.48 -10.67
N LEU A 34 -23.01 33.51 -11.72
CA LEU A 34 -23.50 32.31 -12.38
C LEU A 34 -22.32 31.47 -12.90
N LYS A 35 -22.20 30.23 -12.44
CA LYS A 35 -21.19 29.28 -12.91
C LYS A 35 -21.81 28.26 -13.85
N ALA A 36 -21.16 28.02 -14.98
CA ALA A 36 -21.45 26.87 -15.81
C ALA A 36 -20.70 25.67 -15.24
N ASN A 37 -21.44 24.71 -14.67
CA ASN A 37 -20.87 23.49 -14.13
C ASN A 37 -21.08 22.35 -15.12
N ILE A 38 -20.01 21.59 -15.41
CA ILE A 38 -20.10 20.34 -16.16
C ILE A 38 -19.90 19.22 -15.15
N GLY A 39 -20.89 18.35 -15.01
CA GLY A 39 -20.88 17.21 -14.10
C GLY A 39 -20.89 15.88 -14.84
N SER A 40 -20.40 14.83 -14.17
CA SER A 40 -20.56 13.44 -14.59
C SER A 40 -21.59 12.76 -13.68
N ASP A 41 -22.45 11.91 -14.24
CA ASP A 41 -23.36 11.09 -13.43
C ASP A 41 -22.54 10.04 -12.64
N SER A 42 -22.68 10.07 -11.32
CA SER A 42 -22.04 9.13 -10.39
C SER A 42 -22.92 7.92 -10.06
N THR A 43 -24.21 7.97 -10.42
CA THR A 43 -25.22 7.00 -9.99
C THR A 43 -25.58 5.96 -11.05
N GLY A 44 -25.02 6.08 -12.27
CA GLY A 44 -25.25 5.11 -13.35
C GLY A 44 -26.72 4.97 -13.76
N ARG A 45 -27.59 5.93 -13.39
CA ARG A 45 -29.04 5.88 -13.68
C ARG A 45 -29.35 6.23 -15.13
N SER A 46 -28.42 6.90 -15.83
CA SER A 46 -28.56 7.24 -17.24
C SER A 46 -27.91 6.18 -18.14
N LEU A 47 -28.73 5.27 -18.69
CA LEU A 47 -28.32 4.17 -19.58
C LEU A 47 -27.64 4.61 -20.91
N HIS A 48 -27.54 5.91 -21.18
CA HIS A 48 -27.06 6.47 -22.45
C HIS A 48 -25.85 7.42 -22.27
N GLN A 49 -25.27 7.52 -21.08
CA GLN A 49 -24.15 8.43 -20.82
C GLN A 49 -22.95 7.71 -20.19
N TYR A 50 -21.75 8.12 -20.59
CA TYR A 50 -20.49 7.57 -20.11
C TYR A 50 -20.27 7.87 -18.62
N GLY A 51 -19.71 6.89 -17.90
CA GLY A 51 -19.54 6.94 -16.45
C GLY A 51 -18.43 7.88 -15.92
N MET A 52 -18.50 8.08 -14.60
CA MET A 52 -17.55 8.66 -13.62
C MET A 52 -16.29 9.40 -14.12
N GLY A 53 -16.49 10.66 -14.49
CA GLY A 53 -15.45 11.69 -14.44
C GLY A 53 -15.00 12.19 -15.82
N LEU A 54 -14.31 13.32 -15.81
CA LEU A 54 -13.82 13.99 -17.00
C LEU A 54 -12.30 14.16 -16.91
N ILE A 55 -11.62 14.03 -18.04
CA ILE A 55 -10.17 14.26 -18.12
C ILE A 55 -9.81 15.19 -19.26
N ILE A 56 -8.90 16.13 -18.98
CA ILE A 56 -8.32 17.00 -19.99
C ILE A 56 -7.15 16.25 -20.63
N ARG A 57 -7.23 16.00 -21.94
CA ARG A 57 -6.24 15.23 -22.72
C ARG A 57 -4.81 15.72 -22.52
N ASP A 58 -4.62 17.02 -22.38
CA ASP A 58 -3.30 17.66 -22.27
C ASP A 58 -2.59 17.38 -20.93
N THR A 59 -3.35 16.96 -19.91
CA THR A 59 -2.82 16.56 -18.60
C THR A 59 -2.27 15.13 -18.60
N LEU A 60 -2.58 14.34 -19.63
CA LEU A 60 -2.19 12.94 -19.72
C LEU A 60 -0.75 12.75 -20.21
N THR A 61 -0.13 11.66 -19.78
CA THR A 61 1.21 11.28 -20.26
C THR A 61 1.21 11.02 -21.78
N PRO A 62 2.36 11.21 -22.48
CA PRO A 62 2.44 10.95 -23.91
C PRO A 62 2.05 9.53 -24.31
N ARG A 63 2.27 8.54 -23.42
CA ARG A 63 1.83 7.15 -23.62
C ARG A 63 0.32 7.02 -23.58
N ALA A 64 -0.34 7.62 -22.59
CA ALA A 64 -1.80 7.62 -22.48
C ALA A 64 -2.46 8.37 -23.65
N GLN A 65 -1.90 9.51 -24.06
CA GLN A 65 -2.37 10.25 -25.24
C GLN A 65 -2.24 9.44 -26.55
N ARG A 66 -1.20 8.58 -26.68
CA ARG A 66 -1.06 7.67 -27.83
C ARG A 66 -2.07 6.52 -27.75
N ALA A 67 -2.26 5.94 -26.57
CA ALA A 67 -3.25 4.87 -26.36
C ALA A 67 -4.67 5.34 -26.70
N ILE A 68 -5.06 6.54 -26.27
CA ILE A 68 -6.37 7.14 -26.58
C ILE A 68 -6.54 7.32 -28.10
N ARG A 69 -5.51 7.85 -28.78
CA ARG A 69 -5.52 8.00 -30.25
C ARG A 69 -5.67 6.66 -30.99
N GLN A 70 -5.14 5.57 -30.44
CA GLN A 70 -5.22 4.24 -31.05
C GLN A 70 -6.51 3.49 -30.72
N THR A 71 -7.19 3.86 -29.63
CA THR A 71 -8.38 3.16 -29.11
C THR A 71 -9.69 3.84 -29.54
N MET A 72 -9.71 5.17 -29.70
CA MET A 72 -10.92 5.91 -30.10
C MET A 72 -11.12 5.95 -31.61
N PHE A 73 -12.00 5.08 -32.11
CA PHE A 73 -12.76 5.26 -33.35
C PHE A 73 -14.24 5.16 -32.92
N PRO A 74 -14.95 6.25 -32.53
CA PRO A 74 -15.18 7.48 -33.30
C PRO A 74 -14.99 8.81 -32.50
N MET A 75 -15.12 9.96 -33.17
CA MET A 75 -15.05 11.31 -32.55
C MET A 75 -16.13 11.62 -31.49
N ALA A 76 -17.08 10.70 -31.25
CA ALA A 76 -18.17 10.86 -30.29
C ALA A 76 -17.72 10.89 -28.80
N PHE A 77 -16.45 10.57 -28.51
CA PHE A 77 -15.92 10.51 -27.15
C PHE A 77 -15.23 11.80 -26.66
N ILE A 78 -15.06 12.79 -27.53
CA ILE A 78 -14.44 14.08 -27.18
C ILE A 78 -15.56 15.10 -27.04
N LEU A 79 -15.75 15.61 -25.82
CA LEU A 79 -16.72 16.68 -25.60
C LEU A 79 -16.30 17.91 -26.41
N PRO A 80 -17.25 18.68 -26.98
CA PRO A 80 -16.97 19.87 -27.79
C PRO A 80 -16.56 21.07 -26.93
N VAL A 81 -15.73 20.83 -25.91
CA VAL A 81 -15.24 21.80 -24.94
C VAL A 81 -13.72 21.68 -24.89
N ARG A 82 -13.03 22.82 -25.01
CA ARG A 82 -11.60 22.95 -24.82
C ARG A 82 -11.31 23.73 -23.55
N MET A 83 -10.58 23.11 -22.62
CA MET A 83 -10.09 23.72 -21.39
C MET A 83 -8.57 23.73 -21.36
N THR A 84 -7.97 24.87 -21.06
CA THR A 84 -6.52 24.99 -20.90
C THR A 84 -6.10 24.72 -19.46
N ALA A 85 -5.22 23.75 -19.28
CA ALA A 85 -4.61 23.43 -17.98
C ALA A 85 -3.09 23.61 -18.05
N TYR A 86 -2.53 24.31 -17.07
CA TYR A 86 -1.09 24.52 -16.93
C TYR A 86 -0.53 23.65 -15.80
N LEU A 87 0.62 23.02 -16.05
CA LEU A 87 1.35 22.30 -15.01
C LEU A 87 1.99 23.31 -14.05
N ARG A 88 1.46 23.41 -12.84
CA ARG A 88 2.01 24.22 -11.76
C ARG A 88 2.94 23.34 -10.93
N ILE A 89 4.21 23.72 -10.87
CA ILE A 89 5.20 23.07 -10.00
C ILE A 89 5.45 24.00 -8.82
N THR A 90 4.91 23.65 -7.66
CA THR A 90 5.09 24.40 -6.42
C THR A 90 6.20 23.75 -5.60
N TYR A 91 7.17 24.54 -5.16
CA TYR A 91 8.22 24.09 -4.25
C TYR A 91 7.90 24.56 -2.84
N LEU A 92 7.51 23.63 -1.98
CA LEU A 92 7.16 23.94 -0.58
C LEU A 92 8.41 23.85 0.29
N PRO A 93 8.73 24.91 1.07
CA PRO A 93 9.83 24.87 2.00
C PRO A 93 9.50 23.89 3.15
N TYR A 94 10.39 22.91 3.37
CA TYR A 94 10.26 22.01 4.51
C TYR A 94 10.47 22.79 5.83
N SER A 95 9.52 22.71 6.75
CA SER A 95 9.61 23.33 8.08
C SER A 95 10.51 22.50 8.99
N ALA A 96 11.84 22.55 8.78
CA ALA A 96 12.80 21.99 9.72
C ALA A 96 12.95 22.93 10.94
N SER A 97 12.86 22.39 12.15
CA SER A 97 13.19 23.10 13.38
C SER A 97 14.69 22.93 13.74
N GLY A 98 15.27 23.94 14.39
CA GLY A 98 16.62 23.88 14.97
C GLY A 98 17.80 24.02 13.97
N VAL A 99 18.91 23.35 14.29
CA VAL A 99 20.23 23.48 13.63
C VAL A 99 20.16 23.16 12.13
N MET A 100 19.30 22.22 11.73
CA MET A 100 19.08 21.81 10.34
C MET A 100 18.56 22.95 9.45
N LYS A 101 17.81 23.91 10.01
CA LYS A 101 17.34 25.11 9.30
C LYS A 101 18.52 26.01 8.89
N LYS A 102 19.48 26.24 9.80
CA LYS A 102 20.68 27.06 9.53
C LYS A 102 21.58 26.44 8.46
N TRP A 103 21.76 25.12 8.48
CA TRP A 103 22.53 24.41 7.44
C TRP A 103 21.84 24.44 6.07
N SER A 104 20.52 24.18 6.03
CA SER A 104 19.76 24.24 4.77
C SER A 104 19.75 25.65 4.16
N GLN A 105 19.68 26.70 4.97
CA GLN A 105 19.77 28.10 4.51
C GLN A 105 21.15 28.42 3.92
N ARG A 106 22.24 27.90 4.52
CA ARG A 106 23.59 28.07 3.98
C ARG A 106 23.79 27.32 2.65
N ILE A 107 23.26 26.11 2.53
CA ILE A 107 23.33 25.33 1.28
C ILE A 107 22.50 25.98 0.16
N ARG A 108 21.41 26.68 0.50
CA ARG A 108 20.58 27.44 -0.45
C ARG A 108 21.25 28.70 -1.00
N LEU A 109 22.32 29.19 -0.39
CA LEU A 109 23.10 30.34 -0.92
C LEU A 109 23.95 29.94 -2.14
N LEU A 110 24.24 28.64 -2.32
CA LEU A 110 25.01 28.15 -3.46
C LEU A 110 24.13 28.16 -4.73
N PRO A 111 24.62 28.72 -5.86
CA PRO A 111 23.91 28.69 -7.13
C PRO A 111 23.69 27.23 -7.58
N GLY A 112 22.43 26.87 -7.88
CA GLY A 112 22.02 25.51 -8.26
C GLY A 112 21.47 24.63 -7.14
N LEU A 113 21.81 24.90 -5.86
CA LEU A 113 21.35 24.12 -4.70
C LEU A 113 20.18 24.78 -3.94
N ARG A 114 19.67 25.91 -4.45
CA ARG A 114 18.53 26.67 -3.88
C ARG A 114 17.27 25.84 -3.63
N ARG A 115 17.04 24.81 -4.45
CA ARG A 115 15.85 23.94 -4.39
C ARG A 115 16.09 22.63 -3.63
N LEU A 116 17.28 22.45 -3.03
CA LEU A 116 17.63 21.23 -2.31
C LEU A 116 16.86 21.18 -0.97
N GLY A 117 16.06 20.12 -0.80
CA GLY A 117 15.25 19.90 0.41
C GLY A 117 13.85 20.54 0.38
N GLU A 118 13.41 21.12 -0.74
CA GLU A 118 12.03 21.55 -0.93
C GLU A 118 11.15 20.39 -1.42
N GLN A 119 9.95 20.29 -0.89
CA GLN A 119 8.97 19.32 -1.37
C GLN A 119 8.40 19.83 -2.69
N ARG A 120 8.67 19.11 -3.77
CA ARG A 120 8.11 19.40 -5.09
C ARG A 120 6.69 18.86 -5.14
N VAL A 121 5.71 19.74 -5.24
CA VAL A 121 4.32 19.43 -5.51
C VAL A 121 4.01 19.77 -6.96
N GLN A 122 3.31 18.87 -7.66
CA GLN A 122 2.92 19.05 -9.05
C GLN A 122 1.40 19.04 -9.11
N ASP A 123 0.82 20.18 -9.46
CA ASP A 123 -0.62 20.35 -9.60
C ASP A 123 -0.95 20.86 -11.00
N TRP A 124 -2.19 20.66 -11.44
CA TRP A 124 -2.69 21.24 -12.68
C TRP A 124 -3.64 22.38 -12.34
N GLU A 125 -3.34 23.58 -12.85
CA GLU A 125 -4.20 24.74 -12.71
C GLU A 125 -5.02 24.91 -13.99
N ILE A 126 -6.35 24.87 -13.84
CA ILE A 126 -7.30 25.06 -14.93
C ILE A 126 -7.58 26.55 -15.07
N GLN A 127 -7.42 27.10 -16.28
CA GLN A 127 -7.85 28.47 -16.56
C GLN A 127 -9.33 28.48 -16.95
N GLU A 128 -10.20 28.74 -15.96
CA GLU A 128 -11.66 28.77 -16.14
C GLU A 128 -12.08 29.75 -17.24
N ASN A 129 -11.46 30.93 -17.31
CA ASN A 129 -11.76 32.00 -18.27
C ASN A 129 -11.35 31.70 -19.73
N ALA A 130 -10.56 30.65 -19.96
CA ALA A 130 -10.09 30.24 -21.29
C ALA A 130 -10.88 29.04 -21.84
N THR A 131 -11.95 28.63 -21.16
CA THR A 131 -12.84 27.55 -21.60
C THR A 131 -13.63 28.00 -22.82
N ARG A 132 -13.54 27.24 -23.93
CA ARG A 132 -14.27 27.53 -25.16
C ARG A 132 -14.93 26.27 -25.72
N LEU A 133 -16.06 26.45 -26.40
CA LEU A 133 -16.63 25.37 -27.21
C LEU A 133 -15.79 25.23 -28.49
N ASP A 134 -15.27 24.04 -28.75
CA ASP A 134 -14.36 23.76 -29.86
C ASP A 134 -14.57 22.32 -30.33
N THR A 135 -14.57 22.09 -31.65
CA THR A 135 -14.74 20.75 -32.24
C THR A 135 -13.55 20.43 -33.15
N PRO A 136 -12.64 19.51 -32.78
CA PRO A 136 -12.66 18.68 -31.57
C PRO A 136 -12.17 19.42 -30.31
N GLY A 137 -12.86 19.19 -29.18
CA GLY A 137 -12.44 19.66 -27.87
C GLY A 137 -11.23 18.89 -27.32
N ASN A 138 -10.93 19.08 -26.03
CA ASN A 138 -9.84 18.34 -25.37
C ASN A 138 -10.27 17.63 -24.07
N ILE A 139 -11.56 17.62 -23.75
CA ILE A 139 -12.12 16.88 -22.62
C ILE A 139 -12.63 15.53 -23.09
N ILE A 140 -12.31 14.49 -22.31
CA ILE A 140 -12.69 13.10 -22.56
C ILE A 140 -13.45 12.57 -21.32
N ALA A 141 -14.52 11.82 -21.53
CA ALA A 141 -15.22 11.13 -20.45
C ALA A 141 -14.46 9.86 -20.01
N LEU A 142 -14.37 9.65 -18.69
CA LEU A 142 -13.70 8.50 -18.07
C LEU A 142 -14.70 7.41 -17.70
N GLY A 143 -15.07 6.57 -18.65
CA GLY A 143 -15.95 5.44 -18.38
C GLY A 143 -16.14 4.56 -19.60
N GLY A 144 -16.40 3.27 -19.38
CA GLY A 144 -16.91 2.41 -20.45
C GLY A 144 -18.37 2.74 -20.72
N LEU A 145 -18.81 2.57 -21.97
CA LEU A 145 -20.22 2.27 -22.21
C LEU A 145 -20.52 0.97 -21.47
N HIS A 146 -21.63 0.92 -20.73
CA HIS A 146 -22.37 -0.33 -20.75
C HIS A 146 -22.88 -0.42 -22.19
N GLU A 147 -22.15 -1.13 -23.06
CA GLU A 147 -22.75 -1.60 -24.29
C GLU A 147 -24.00 -2.37 -23.86
N GLU A 148 -25.10 -2.06 -24.53
CA GLU A 148 -26.44 -2.59 -24.32
C GLU A 148 -26.43 -4.03 -23.81
N GLY A 149 -27.35 -4.36 -22.89
CA GLY A 149 -27.58 -5.71 -22.40
C GLY A 149 -27.99 -6.67 -23.53
N GLY A 150 -27.02 -7.07 -24.36
CA GLY A 150 -27.08 -8.18 -25.27
C GLY A 150 -26.43 -9.38 -24.61
N ASN A 151 -27.17 -10.48 -24.51
CA ASN A 151 -26.60 -11.78 -24.17
C ASN A 151 -25.34 -12.00 -25.02
N GLU A 152 -24.22 -12.39 -24.42
CA GLU A 152 -22.85 -12.46 -24.96
C GLU A 152 -22.67 -13.45 -26.16
N LEU A 153 -23.68 -13.62 -26.99
CA LEU A 153 -23.74 -14.45 -28.17
C LEU A 153 -23.36 -13.61 -29.40
N TYR A 154 -22.10 -13.75 -29.82
CA TYR A 154 -21.62 -13.18 -31.08
C TYR A 154 -21.59 -14.29 -32.14
N LEU A 155 -22.25 -14.07 -33.29
CA LEU A 155 -22.23 -15.01 -34.44
C LEU A 155 -20.87 -15.06 -35.13
N VAL A 156 -19.99 -14.09 -34.88
CA VAL A 156 -18.62 -14.03 -35.38
C VAL A 156 -17.72 -13.68 -34.21
N GLU A 157 -16.74 -14.56 -33.92
CA GLU A 157 -15.73 -14.31 -32.89
C GLU A 157 -15.06 -12.96 -33.11
N LYS A 158 -15.30 -12.01 -32.21
CA LYS A 158 -14.53 -10.77 -32.12
C LYS A 158 -13.15 -11.15 -31.61
N LYS A 159 -12.22 -11.46 -32.52
CA LYS A 159 -10.80 -11.70 -32.17
C LYS A 159 -10.34 -10.56 -31.26
N PRO A 160 -9.98 -10.82 -29.99
CA PRO A 160 -9.47 -9.77 -29.14
C PRO A 160 -8.22 -9.24 -29.83
N ARG A 161 -8.17 -7.92 -30.07
CA ARG A 161 -6.95 -7.24 -30.48
C ARG A 161 -5.97 -7.40 -29.33
N VAL A 162 -5.17 -8.48 -29.37
CA VAL A 162 -4.03 -8.68 -28.51
C VAL A 162 -3.06 -7.56 -28.85
N GLN A 163 -3.12 -6.47 -28.10
CA GLN A 163 -2.00 -5.57 -28.00
C GLN A 163 -0.81 -6.44 -27.56
N GLN A 164 0.21 -6.54 -28.42
CA GLN A 164 1.48 -7.16 -28.06
C GLN A 164 2.20 -6.28 -27.03
N GLY A 165 1.64 -6.17 -25.83
CA GLY A 165 2.39 -5.80 -24.64
C GLY A 165 3.22 -7.02 -24.29
N GLY A 166 4.55 -6.90 -24.38
CA GLY A 166 5.50 -8.01 -24.37
C GLY A 166 5.17 -9.13 -23.36
N ALA A 167 5.48 -10.38 -23.77
CA ALA A 167 5.22 -11.64 -23.08
C ALA A 167 5.49 -11.65 -21.56
N TRP A 168 6.36 -10.76 -21.08
CA TRP A 168 6.65 -10.50 -19.67
C TRP A 168 5.46 -10.05 -18.81
N ARG A 169 4.43 -9.43 -19.39
CA ARG A 169 3.28 -8.92 -18.63
C ARG A 169 2.24 -9.99 -18.32
N TYR A 170 2.20 -11.06 -19.11
CA TYR A 170 1.23 -12.16 -19.00
C TYR A 170 1.82 -13.47 -18.44
N LEU A 171 3.13 -13.49 -18.14
CA LEU A 171 3.76 -14.63 -17.48
C LEU A 171 3.18 -14.81 -16.07
N ASN A 172 2.85 -16.07 -15.74
CA ASN A 172 2.43 -16.46 -14.39
C ASN A 172 3.44 -15.93 -13.36
N SER A 173 2.93 -15.36 -12.27
CA SER A 173 3.74 -14.80 -11.18
C SER A 173 4.76 -15.82 -10.64
N GLY A 174 4.40 -17.10 -10.58
CA GLY A 174 5.31 -18.19 -10.19
C GLY A 174 6.50 -18.33 -11.14
N VAL A 175 6.25 -18.34 -12.46
CA VAL A 175 7.30 -18.47 -13.48
C VAL A 175 8.20 -17.23 -13.48
N LYS A 176 7.62 -16.03 -13.37
CA LYS A 176 8.38 -14.78 -13.28
C LYS A 176 9.29 -14.76 -12.04
N ASN A 177 8.79 -15.25 -10.91
CA ASN A 177 9.56 -15.36 -9.68
C ASN A 177 10.69 -16.40 -9.82
N ALA A 178 10.42 -17.55 -10.43
CA ALA A 178 11.44 -18.57 -10.70
C ALA A 178 12.56 -18.05 -11.61
N ILE A 179 12.21 -17.36 -12.70
CA ILE A 179 13.19 -16.75 -13.62
C ILE A 179 14.10 -15.76 -12.89
N LYS A 180 13.54 -14.91 -12.01
CA LYS A 180 14.35 -13.97 -11.21
C LYS A 180 15.36 -14.69 -10.32
N VAL A 181 14.92 -15.75 -9.64
CA VAL A 181 15.81 -16.55 -8.78
C VAL A 181 16.91 -17.20 -9.61
N LEU A 182 16.59 -17.77 -10.78
CA LEU A 182 17.58 -18.38 -11.68
C LEU A 182 18.60 -17.36 -12.19
N ILE A 183 18.16 -16.19 -12.65
CA ILE A 183 19.05 -15.13 -13.15
C ILE A 183 20.02 -14.66 -12.05
N GLY A 184 19.58 -14.58 -10.80
CA GLY A 184 20.48 -14.27 -9.69
C GLY A 184 21.37 -15.45 -9.29
N PHE A 185 20.85 -16.67 -9.33
CA PHE A 185 21.54 -17.86 -8.85
C PHE A 185 22.71 -18.24 -9.75
N ILE A 186 22.57 -18.13 -11.07
CA ILE A 186 23.62 -18.55 -12.03
C ILE A 186 24.95 -17.79 -11.78
N PRO A 187 24.99 -16.44 -11.75
CA PRO A 187 26.24 -15.71 -11.45
C PRO A 187 26.83 -16.03 -10.07
N ALA A 188 25.97 -16.22 -9.06
CA ALA A 188 26.42 -16.57 -7.71
C ALA A 188 27.06 -17.96 -7.67
N PHE A 189 26.41 -18.95 -8.27
CA PHE A 189 26.91 -20.32 -8.36
C PHE A 189 28.22 -20.40 -9.13
N LEU A 190 28.28 -19.77 -10.30
CA LEU A 190 29.51 -19.72 -11.11
C LEU A 190 30.67 -19.07 -10.33
N THR A 191 30.40 -18.00 -9.60
CA THR A 191 31.44 -17.34 -8.79
C THR A 191 31.98 -18.31 -7.73
N PHE A 192 31.11 -18.94 -6.93
CA PHE A 192 31.57 -19.87 -5.89
C PHE A 192 32.28 -21.10 -6.47
N ALA A 193 31.75 -21.67 -7.56
CA ALA A 193 32.33 -22.83 -8.21
C ALA A 193 33.72 -22.56 -8.79
N LEU A 194 33.97 -21.34 -9.28
CA LEU A 194 35.24 -20.96 -9.92
C LEU A 194 36.26 -20.36 -8.94
N THR A 195 35.82 -19.77 -7.83
CA THR A 195 36.74 -19.07 -6.90
C THR A 195 37.11 -19.89 -5.67
N LYS A 196 36.31 -20.90 -5.29
CA LYS A 196 36.54 -21.66 -4.05
C LYS A 196 37.17 -23.02 -4.34
N GLU A 197 38.33 -23.25 -3.74
CA GLU A 197 39.00 -24.55 -3.77
C GLU A 197 38.34 -25.59 -2.85
N TRP A 198 37.58 -25.15 -1.84
CA TRP A 198 36.90 -26.06 -0.93
C TRP A 198 35.57 -26.53 -1.52
N TRP A 199 35.45 -27.83 -1.79
CA TRP A 199 34.31 -28.45 -2.45
C TRP A 199 32.96 -28.03 -1.85
N PHE A 200 32.86 -27.97 -0.51
CA PHE A 200 31.61 -27.62 0.16
C PHE A 200 31.18 -26.20 -0.16
N LEU A 201 32.10 -25.23 -0.07
CA LEU A 201 31.77 -23.83 -0.37
C LEU A 201 31.60 -23.59 -1.87
N ALA A 202 32.28 -24.35 -2.72
CA ALA A 202 32.15 -24.28 -4.17
C ALA A 202 30.73 -24.65 -4.64
N TYR A 203 30.18 -25.76 -4.14
CA TYR A 203 28.85 -26.23 -4.55
C TYR A 203 27.70 -25.71 -3.68
N CYS A 204 27.91 -25.59 -2.36
CA CYS A 204 26.87 -25.14 -1.42
C CYS A 204 26.89 -23.63 -1.16
N GLY A 205 27.94 -22.90 -1.55
CA GLY A 205 28.11 -21.48 -1.22
C GLY A 205 26.96 -20.61 -1.73
N ALA A 206 26.53 -20.82 -2.97
CA ALA A 206 25.39 -20.09 -3.53
C ALA A 206 24.07 -20.40 -2.79
N PHE A 207 23.85 -21.65 -2.40
CA PHE A 207 22.68 -22.05 -1.62
C PHE A 207 22.69 -21.43 -0.22
N ILE A 208 23.84 -21.38 0.44
CA ILE A 208 23.99 -20.73 1.75
C ILE A 208 23.71 -19.23 1.63
N TRP A 209 24.26 -18.57 0.60
CA TRP A 209 24.06 -17.15 0.37
C TRP A 209 22.60 -16.78 0.11
N PHE A 210 21.93 -17.57 -0.73
CA PHE A 210 20.50 -17.44 -1.00
C PHE A 210 19.66 -17.79 0.23
N GLY A 211 20.08 -18.80 0.98
CA GLY A 211 19.46 -19.22 2.25
C GLY A 211 19.47 -18.11 3.28
N ILE A 212 20.60 -17.43 3.49
CA ILE A 212 20.72 -16.27 4.40
C ILE A 212 19.76 -15.16 3.99
N THR A 213 19.76 -14.80 2.70
CA THR A 213 18.90 -13.71 2.20
C THR A 213 17.42 -14.11 2.25
N GLY A 214 17.10 -15.35 1.92
CA GLY A 214 15.74 -15.87 1.95
C GLY A 214 15.18 -15.95 3.38
N LEU A 215 15.96 -16.52 4.29
CA LEU A 215 15.62 -16.60 5.71
C LEU A 215 15.39 -15.21 6.30
N ARG A 216 16.25 -14.23 5.99
CA ARG A 216 16.06 -12.83 6.40
C ARG A 216 14.71 -12.29 5.95
N ASN A 217 14.36 -12.41 4.66
CA ASN A 217 13.10 -11.87 4.13
C ASN A 217 11.87 -12.55 4.77
N ILE A 218 11.96 -13.84 5.07
CA ILE A 218 10.91 -14.58 5.78
C ILE A 218 10.80 -14.08 7.22
N LEU A 219 11.92 -14.01 7.97
CA LEU A 219 11.96 -13.50 9.34
C LEU A 219 11.45 -12.06 9.44
N GLN A 220 11.84 -11.20 8.51
CA GLN A 220 11.34 -9.83 8.39
C GLN A 220 9.81 -9.79 8.24
N SER A 221 9.27 -10.59 7.31
CA SER A 221 7.83 -10.63 7.05
C SER A 221 7.04 -11.14 8.26
N VAL A 222 7.60 -12.10 9.00
CA VAL A 222 6.98 -12.69 10.19
C VAL A 222 7.04 -11.73 11.38
N LEU A 223 8.19 -11.10 11.62
CA LEU A 223 8.34 -10.09 12.67
C LEU A 223 7.45 -8.86 12.41
N GLY A 224 7.37 -8.42 11.15
CA GLY A 224 6.45 -7.37 10.72
C GLY A 224 4.97 -7.76 10.83
N GLY A 225 4.64 -9.05 10.70
CA GLY A 225 3.27 -9.58 10.68
C GLY A 225 2.62 -9.82 12.06
N GLY A 226 3.35 -9.68 13.16
CA GLY A 226 2.85 -9.93 14.52
C GLY A 226 3.72 -10.84 15.38
N GLY A 227 4.90 -11.24 14.87
CA GLY A 227 5.85 -12.09 15.58
C GLY A 227 5.45 -13.57 15.60
N PHE A 228 6.11 -14.35 16.45
CA PHE A 228 5.90 -15.81 16.55
C PHE A 228 4.55 -16.21 17.19
N ARG A 229 3.81 -15.28 17.79
CA ARG A 229 2.47 -15.52 18.33
C ARG A 229 1.45 -15.49 17.19
N ARG A 230 1.26 -16.66 16.61
CA ARG A 230 0.39 -17.00 15.48
C ARG A 230 -1.07 -16.58 15.68
N SER A 231 -1.65 -15.87 14.70
CA SER A 231 -3.11 -15.99 14.45
C SER A 231 -3.33 -17.35 13.78
N PRO A 232 -4.22 -18.23 14.28
CA PRO A 232 -4.38 -19.61 13.78
C PRO A 232 -4.61 -19.71 12.26
N LEU A 233 -5.12 -18.65 11.65
CA LEU A 233 -5.62 -18.61 10.27
C LEU A 233 -4.60 -18.18 9.21
N LEU A 234 -3.56 -17.44 9.56
CA LEU A 234 -2.56 -16.99 8.59
C LEU A 234 -1.40 -17.98 8.52
N ARG A 235 -1.13 -18.51 7.33
CA ARG A 235 0.09 -19.29 7.11
C ARG A 235 1.25 -18.33 6.95
N TRP A 236 2.46 -18.76 7.31
CA TRP A 236 3.68 -17.97 7.10
C TRP A 236 3.84 -17.53 5.64
N ASN A 237 3.37 -18.37 4.70
CA ASN A 237 3.37 -18.08 3.27
C ASN A 237 2.53 -16.87 2.88
N ASP A 238 1.52 -16.51 3.68
CA ASP A 238 0.63 -15.38 3.40
C ASP A 238 1.22 -14.05 3.90
N TYR A 239 2.07 -14.10 4.92
CA TYR A 239 2.87 -12.95 5.35
C TYR A 239 4.03 -12.67 4.39
N VAL A 240 4.56 -13.71 3.74
CA VAL A 240 5.72 -13.61 2.84
C VAL A 240 5.28 -13.12 1.46
N SER A 241 5.68 -11.90 1.13
CA SER A 241 5.55 -11.39 -0.23
C SER A 241 6.61 -12.01 -1.14
N TRP A 242 6.25 -13.12 -1.81
CA TRP A 242 7.12 -13.87 -2.72
C TRP A 242 7.75 -13.02 -3.84
N GLY A 243 7.05 -11.98 -4.30
CA GLY A 243 7.61 -11.01 -5.25
C GLY A 243 8.79 -10.21 -4.69
N ARG A 244 8.68 -9.69 -3.44
CA ARG A 244 9.79 -8.97 -2.79
C ARG A 244 10.95 -9.89 -2.47
N LEU A 245 10.66 -11.11 -2.03
CA LEU A 245 11.66 -12.15 -1.75
C LEU A 245 12.47 -12.47 -3.01
N THR A 246 11.81 -12.76 -4.14
CA THR A 246 12.52 -13.12 -5.38
C THR A 246 13.26 -11.95 -6.01
N ASP A 247 12.80 -10.71 -5.86
CA ASP A 247 13.59 -9.53 -6.20
C ASP A 247 14.86 -9.44 -5.34
N SER A 248 14.74 -9.66 -4.02
CA SER A 248 15.88 -9.66 -3.10
C SER A 248 16.91 -10.74 -3.48
N LEU A 249 16.44 -11.94 -3.84
CA LEU A 249 17.27 -13.05 -4.29
C LEU A 249 17.96 -12.79 -5.65
N LEU A 250 17.28 -12.11 -6.57
CA LEU A 250 17.89 -11.70 -7.84
C LEU A 250 19.10 -10.79 -7.60
N PHE A 251 18.89 -9.69 -6.85
CA PHE A 251 19.96 -8.72 -6.60
C PHE A 251 21.04 -9.26 -5.66
N THR A 252 20.70 -10.14 -4.72
CA THR A 252 21.74 -10.75 -3.89
C THR A 252 22.62 -11.71 -4.67
N GLY A 253 22.11 -12.32 -5.75
CA GLY A 253 22.90 -13.16 -6.63
C GLY A 253 24.05 -12.40 -7.31
N PHE A 254 23.76 -11.22 -7.85
CA PHE A 254 24.78 -10.33 -8.43
C PHE A 254 25.77 -9.76 -7.42
N SER A 255 25.42 -9.71 -6.13
CA SER A 255 26.34 -9.23 -5.10
C SER A 255 27.49 -10.22 -4.81
N VAL A 256 27.35 -11.50 -5.17
CA VAL A 256 28.39 -12.52 -4.93
C VAL A 256 29.66 -12.27 -5.74
N PRO A 257 29.64 -12.13 -7.09
CA PRO A 257 30.82 -11.77 -7.86
C PRO A 257 31.48 -10.48 -7.38
N LEU A 258 30.67 -9.48 -7.01
CA LEU A 258 31.18 -8.21 -6.53
C LEU A 258 31.92 -8.35 -5.19
N LEU A 259 31.29 -8.97 -4.19
CA LEU A 259 31.81 -8.99 -2.82
C LEU A 259 32.88 -10.06 -2.60
N ASP A 260 32.66 -11.27 -3.10
CA ASP A 260 33.55 -12.40 -2.83
C ASP A 260 34.74 -12.45 -3.80
N TYR A 261 34.53 -12.15 -5.08
CA TYR A 261 35.62 -12.15 -6.06
C TYR A 261 36.32 -10.79 -6.15
N ILE A 262 35.63 -9.73 -6.55
CA ILE A 262 36.26 -8.42 -6.80
C ILE A 262 36.80 -7.81 -5.51
N VAL A 263 35.94 -7.59 -4.52
CA VAL A 263 36.34 -6.86 -3.30
C VAL A 263 37.26 -7.71 -2.43
N LYS A 264 36.85 -8.92 -2.07
CA LYS A 264 37.64 -9.76 -1.16
C LYS A 264 38.89 -10.36 -1.84
N SER A 265 38.73 -11.07 -2.96
CA SER A 265 39.85 -11.85 -3.52
C SER A 265 40.82 -11.01 -4.36
N VAL A 266 40.32 -10.05 -5.15
CA VAL A 266 41.18 -9.23 -6.03
C VAL A 266 41.73 -8.02 -5.28
N ILE A 267 40.85 -7.20 -4.69
CA ILE A 267 41.26 -5.94 -4.06
C ILE A 267 41.95 -6.23 -2.72
N LEU A 268 41.26 -6.83 -1.76
CA LEU A 268 41.80 -6.96 -0.40
C LEU A 268 42.95 -7.96 -0.30
N ASP A 269 42.74 -9.20 -0.76
CA ASP A 269 43.73 -10.27 -0.62
C ASP A 269 44.94 -10.08 -1.56
N ARG A 270 44.72 -10.02 -2.88
CA ARG A 270 45.82 -9.96 -3.87
C ARG A 270 46.50 -8.59 -4.00
N THR A 271 45.78 -7.48 -3.83
CA THR A 271 46.35 -6.13 -4.04
C THR A 271 46.91 -5.55 -2.75
N PHE A 272 46.20 -5.71 -1.63
CA PHE A 272 46.55 -5.08 -0.36
C PHE A 272 47.04 -6.05 0.73
N GLY A 273 46.99 -7.37 0.53
CA GLY A 273 47.38 -8.36 1.55
C GLY A 273 46.50 -8.35 2.80
N VAL A 274 45.29 -7.79 2.70
CA VAL A 274 44.35 -7.68 3.82
C VAL A 274 43.49 -8.94 3.88
N THR A 275 43.65 -9.68 4.97
CA THR A 275 43.01 -10.97 5.24
C THR A 275 42.44 -10.98 6.65
N THR A 276 41.64 -12.00 7.00
CA THR A 276 41.17 -12.20 8.38
C THR A 276 42.29 -12.52 9.36
N THR A 277 43.51 -12.77 8.89
CA THR A 277 44.69 -12.95 9.73
C THR A 277 45.49 -11.66 9.95
N THR A 278 45.51 -10.76 8.98
CA THR A 278 46.31 -9.52 9.06
C THR A 278 45.53 -8.39 9.71
N ASP A 279 44.35 -8.07 9.16
CA ASP A 279 43.47 -7.04 9.73
C ASP A 279 41.99 -7.35 9.43
N PRO A 280 41.31 -8.07 10.34
CA PRO A 280 39.88 -8.37 10.23
C PRO A 280 39.02 -7.11 10.17
N LEU A 281 39.41 -6.04 10.87
CA LEU A 281 38.61 -4.81 10.96
C LEU A 281 38.56 -4.13 9.59
N ILE A 282 39.72 -3.95 8.93
CA ILE A 282 39.78 -3.37 7.59
C ILE A 282 39.02 -4.26 6.59
N LEU A 283 39.22 -5.58 6.65
CA LEU A 283 38.53 -6.51 5.76
C LEU A 283 37.01 -6.35 5.86
N TYR A 284 36.45 -6.46 7.07
CA TYR A 284 35.01 -6.38 7.26
C TYR A 284 34.45 -4.98 7.01
N THR A 285 35.23 -3.92 7.25
CA THR A 285 34.85 -2.54 6.95
C THR A 285 34.70 -2.31 5.45
N VAL A 286 35.70 -2.69 4.65
CA VAL A 286 35.67 -2.52 3.20
C VAL A 286 34.58 -3.39 2.57
N MET A 287 34.42 -4.63 3.04
CA MET A 287 33.34 -5.51 2.58
C MET A 287 31.96 -4.94 2.89
N ALA A 288 31.74 -4.44 4.10
CA ALA A 288 30.48 -3.85 4.49
C ALA A 288 30.18 -2.59 3.67
N LEU A 289 31.17 -1.70 3.48
CA LEU A 289 31.03 -0.49 2.66
C LEU A 289 30.67 -0.80 1.21
N ALA A 290 31.35 -1.76 0.59
CA ALA A 290 31.04 -2.19 -0.77
C ALA A 290 29.61 -2.73 -0.89
N ASN A 291 29.18 -3.56 0.08
CA ASN A 291 27.82 -4.07 0.13
C ASN A 291 26.78 -2.95 0.35
N GLY A 292 27.07 -1.99 1.23
CA GLY A 292 26.23 -0.82 1.48
C GLY A 292 26.05 0.05 0.24
N LEU A 293 27.14 0.32 -0.49
CA LEU A 293 27.11 1.10 -1.73
C LEU A 293 26.37 0.37 -2.85
N TYR A 294 26.58 -0.95 -2.97
CA TYR A 294 25.81 -1.80 -3.88
C TYR A 294 24.31 -1.73 -3.56
N LEU A 295 23.96 -1.85 -2.28
CA LEU A 295 22.57 -1.78 -1.87
C LEU A 295 21.93 -0.41 -2.14
N PHE A 296 22.63 0.66 -1.79
CA PHE A 296 22.21 2.03 -2.07
C PHE A 296 21.96 2.25 -3.57
N SER A 297 22.89 1.79 -4.42
CA SER A 297 22.84 2.00 -5.87
C SER A 297 21.64 1.29 -6.51
N HIS A 298 21.47 -0.01 -6.26
CA HIS A 298 20.35 -0.73 -6.88
C HIS A 298 18.99 -0.36 -6.26
N ASN A 299 18.92 0.01 -4.97
CA ASN A 299 17.67 0.51 -4.37
C ASN A 299 17.26 1.87 -4.94
N THR A 300 18.24 2.70 -5.31
CA THR A 300 18.00 3.95 -6.07
C THR A 300 17.49 3.64 -7.47
N PHE A 301 18.10 2.67 -8.16
CA PHE A 301 17.63 2.21 -9.48
C PHE A 301 16.19 1.65 -9.44
N ARG A 302 15.81 0.96 -8.37
CA ARG A 302 14.44 0.46 -8.15
C ARG A 302 13.42 1.56 -7.82
N GLY A 303 13.85 2.77 -7.50
CA GLY A 303 12.96 3.89 -7.14
C GLY A 303 12.32 3.73 -5.76
N LEU A 304 13.00 3.08 -4.80
CA LEU A 304 12.47 2.94 -3.44
C LEU A 304 12.42 4.29 -2.70
N PRO A 305 11.59 4.44 -1.65
CA PRO A 305 11.55 5.64 -0.83
C PRO A 305 12.94 6.01 -0.28
N LYS A 306 13.25 7.32 -0.22
CA LYS A 306 14.56 7.81 0.24
C LYS A 306 14.98 7.24 1.60
N GLY A 307 14.02 7.05 2.52
CA GLY A 307 14.27 6.43 3.83
C GLY A 307 14.81 5.00 3.75
N ALA A 308 14.27 4.17 2.86
CA ALA A 308 14.73 2.79 2.66
C ALA A 308 16.13 2.72 2.02
N ILE A 309 16.41 3.65 1.10
CA ILE A 309 17.73 3.78 0.45
C ILE A 309 18.80 4.14 1.49
N TRP A 310 18.56 5.18 2.29
CA TRP A 310 19.49 5.60 3.35
C TRP A 310 19.60 4.57 4.49
N GLY A 311 18.49 3.91 4.86
CA GLY A 311 18.51 2.82 5.84
C GLY A 311 19.37 1.64 5.40
N SER A 312 19.36 1.32 4.11
CA SER A 312 20.23 0.28 3.53
C SER A 312 21.71 0.61 3.64
N PHE A 313 22.08 1.89 3.52
CA PHE A 313 23.46 2.34 3.68
C PHE A 313 23.89 2.37 5.15
N PHE A 314 23.06 2.90 6.05
CA PHE A 314 23.36 2.98 7.49
C PHE A 314 23.54 1.61 8.15
N ARG A 315 22.83 0.59 7.64
CA ARG A 315 23.00 -0.82 8.01
C ARG A 315 24.46 -1.28 8.02
N THR A 316 25.26 -0.76 7.10
CA THR A 316 26.69 -1.04 6.96
C THR A 316 27.44 -0.81 8.26
N ILE A 317 27.18 0.32 8.92
CA ILE A 317 27.88 0.76 10.14
C ILE A 317 27.65 -0.24 11.27
N LEU A 318 26.41 -0.71 11.43
CA LEU A 318 26.05 -1.70 12.46
C LEU A 318 26.50 -3.11 12.10
N SER A 319 26.66 -3.43 10.81
CA SER A 319 27.07 -4.76 10.37
C SER A 319 28.55 -5.08 10.59
N ILE A 320 29.41 -4.06 10.67
CA ILE A 320 30.86 -4.23 10.90
C ILE A 320 31.17 -4.84 12.28
N PRO A 321 30.72 -4.25 13.41
CA PRO A 321 30.98 -4.84 14.72
C PRO A 321 30.33 -6.21 14.87
N LEU A 322 29.16 -6.42 14.25
CA LEU A 322 28.47 -7.71 14.27
C LEU A 322 29.24 -8.78 13.46
N ALA A 323 29.83 -8.42 12.32
CA ALA A 323 30.65 -9.34 11.52
C ALA A 323 31.91 -9.78 12.29
N ILE A 324 32.57 -8.85 13.00
CA ILE A 324 33.70 -9.17 13.87
C ILE A 324 33.25 -10.10 15.00
N ALA A 325 32.13 -9.80 15.66
CA ALA A 325 31.59 -10.65 16.72
C ALA A 325 31.29 -12.08 16.22
N PHE A 326 30.68 -12.22 15.04
CA PHE A 326 30.44 -13.53 14.42
C PHE A 326 31.74 -14.24 14.06
N ASN A 327 32.73 -13.54 13.50
CA ASN A 327 34.03 -14.12 13.18
C ASN A 327 34.72 -14.67 14.44
N THR A 328 34.73 -13.90 15.53
CA THR A 328 35.31 -14.31 16.81
C THR A 328 34.56 -15.49 17.43
N ALA A 329 33.22 -15.45 17.43
CA ALA A 329 32.40 -16.52 17.99
C ALA A 329 32.58 -17.85 17.23
N ILE A 330 32.56 -17.81 15.90
CA ILE A 330 32.80 -18.99 15.05
C ILE A 330 34.24 -19.50 15.25
N GLY A 331 35.22 -18.60 15.35
CA GLY A 331 36.60 -18.96 15.66
C GLY A 331 36.75 -19.68 16.99
N GLY A 332 36.07 -19.21 18.04
CA GLY A 332 36.05 -19.85 19.35
C GLY A 332 35.44 -21.25 19.33
N ILE A 333 34.30 -21.42 18.66
CA ILE A 333 33.65 -22.74 18.51
C ILE A 333 34.57 -23.73 17.76
N LEU A 334 35.23 -23.28 16.70
CA LEU A 334 36.17 -24.11 15.94
C LEU A 334 37.42 -24.47 16.76
N PHE A 335 37.86 -23.57 17.64
CA PHE A 335 38.95 -23.81 18.58
C PHE A 335 38.59 -24.88 19.61
N GLU A 336 37.41 -24.77 20.23
CA GLU A 336 36.89 -25.77 21.16
C GLU A 336 36.67 -27.14 20.50
N ALA A 337 36.25 -27.15 19.22
CA ALA A 337 36.09 -28.37 18.43
C ALA A 337 37.43 -28.99 17.97
N GLY A 338 38.58 -28.39 18.31
CA GLY A 338 39.90 -28.91 17.98
C GLY A 338 40.26 -28.82 16.50
N VAL A 339 39.62 -27.94 15.73
CA VAL A 339 39.84 -27.83 14.28
C VAL A 339 41.17 -27.11 14.00
N PRO A 340 42.12 -27.71 13.26
CA PRO A 340 43.37 -27.04 12.92
C PRO A 340 43.16 -25.98 11.81
N ARG A 341 44.01 -24.94 11.77
CA ARG A 341 43.99 -23.88 10.75
C ARG A 341 42.65 -23.12 10.65
N ILE A 342 42.09 -22.76 11.81
CA ILE A 342 40.82 -22.01 11.94
C ILE A 342 40.80 -20.74 11.08
N ASN A 343 41.92 -20.02 11.05
CA ASN A 343 42.04 -18.77 10.31
C ASN A 343 41.85 -18.93 8.80
N ASP A 344 42.30 -20.04 8.21
CA ASP A 344 42.11 -20.32 6.78
C ASP A 344 40.63 -20.57 6.47
N ILE A 345 39.94 -21.23 7.40
CA ILE A 345 38.49 -21.47 7.31
C ILE A 345 37.76 -20.14 7.43
N LEU A 346 38.04 -19.34 8.46
CA LEU A 346 37.43 -18.02 8.65
C LEU A 346 37.66 -17.11 7.44
N GLN A 347 38.88 -17.10 6.87
CA GLN A 347 39.18 -16.35 5.64
C GLN A 347 38.30 -16.82 4.48
N LYS A 348 38.12 -18.13 4.28
CA LYS A 348 37.23 -18.66 3.22
C LYS A 348 35.77 -18.23 3.45
N TRP A 349 35.31 -18.20 4.70
CA TRP A 349 33.95 -17.81 5.09
C TRP A 349 33.72 -16.31 5.25
N ALA A 350 34.75 -15.47 5.25
CA ALA A 350 34.64 -14.04 5.59
C ALA A 350 33.53 -13.30 4.82
N ALA A 351 33.34 -13.60 3.54
CA ALA A 351 32.28 -13.00 2.74
C ALA A 351 30.87 -13.41 3.20
N VAL A 352 30.71 -14.69 3.56
CA VAL A 352 29.45 -15.23 4.08
C VAL A 352 29.17 -14.68 5.48
N ILE A 353 30.19 -14.55 6.33
CA ILE A 353 30.07 -13.96 7.67
C ILE A 353 29.65 -12.48 7.58
N SER A 354 30.33 -11.70 6.72
CA SER A 354 29.99 -10.29 6.47
C SER A 354 28.55 -10.15 5.94
N LYS A 355 28.15 -11.01 5.01
CA LYS A 355 26.79 -11.05 4.46
C LYS A 355 25.75 -11.39 5.52
N ALA A 356 25.98 -12.42 6.33
CA ALA A 356 25.10 -12.83 7.42
C ALA A 356 24.91 -11.72 8.46
N ALA A 357 25.99 -11.05 8.86
CA ALA A 357 25.91 -9.90 9.76
C ALA A 357 25.07 -8.76 9.17
N SER A 358 25.31 -8.43 7.89
CA SER A 358 24.56 -7.37 7.21
C SER A 358 23.07 -7.69 7.08
N ASP A 359 22.70 -8.93 6.75
CA ASP A 359 21.30 -9.34 6.67
C ASP A 359 20.62 -9.50 8.04
N CYS A 360 21.36 -9.85 9.10
CA CYS A 360 20.83 -9.84 10.47
C CYS A 360 20.41 -8.43 10.88
N VAL A 361 21.27 -7.43 10.68
CA VAL A 361 20.92 -6.02 10.93
C VAL A 361 19.74 -5.58 10.06
N ALA A 362 19.70 -6.01 8.80
CA ALA A 362 18.57 -5.73 7.90
C ALA A 362 17.25 -6.29 8.44
N GLY A 363 17.24 -7.55 8.88
CA GLY A 363 16.07 -8.22 9.43
C GLY A 363 15.51 -7.49 10.64
N VAL A 364 16.38 -6.94 11.49
CA VAL A 364 15.97 -6.12 12.65
C VAL A 364 15.42 -4.77 12.20
N ILE A 365 16.18 -3.99 11.42
CA ILE A 365 15.77 -2.63 11.02
C ILE A 365 14.49 -2.65 10.18
N GLU A 366 14.46 -3.50 9.14
CA GLU A 366 13.31 -3.59 8.25
C GLU A 366 12.13 -4.30 8.90
N GLY A 367 12.37 -5.29 9.78
CA GLY A 367 11.30 -5.92 10.55
C GLY A 367 10.60 -4.95 11.50
N LEU A 368 11.36 -4.06 12.14
CA LEU A 368 10.81 -2.97 12.96
C LEU A 368 10.06 -1.94 12.12
N ALA A 369 10.59 -1.58 10.95
CA ALA A 369 9.93 -0.64 10.03
C ALA A 369 8.61 -1.22 9.48
N ASP A 370 8.61 -2.47 9.01
CA ASP A 370 7.42 -3.18 8.52
C ASP A 370 6.38 -3.33 9.65
N ARG A 371 6.82 -3.60 10.89
CA ARG A 371 5.95 -3.62 12.07
C ARG A 371 5.29 -2.26 12.32
N TYR A 372 6.07 -1.18 12.28
CA TYR A 372 5.54 0.18 12.46
C TYR A 372 4.52 0.54 11.38
N GLU A 373 4.83 0.24 10.12
CA GLU A 373 3.91 0.51 9.01
C GLU A 373 2.61 -0.30 9.12
N ASN A 374 2.70 -1.58 9.52
CA ASN A 374 1.52 -2.40 9.79
C ASN A 374 0.68 -1.82 10.94
N LEU A 375 1.29 -1.42 12.06
CA LEU A 375 0.60 -0.77 13.17
C LEU A 375 -0.12 0.52 12.72
N ARG A 376 0.57 1.38 11.97
CA ARG A 376 0.05 2.63 11.44
C ARG A 376 -1.13 2.41 10.49
N LEU A 377 -1.04 1.42 9.60
CA LEU A 377 -2.13 1.04 8.71
C LEU A 377 -3.33 0.52 9.49
N ARG A 378 -3.11 -0.35 10.48
CA ARG A 378 -4.19 -0.87 11.33
C ARG A 378 -4.87 0.24 12.14
N GLU A 379 -4.10 1.17 12.69
CA GLU A 379 -4.64 2.32 13.42
C GLU A 379 -5.57 3.15 12.53
N ARG A 380 -5.14 3.46 11.30
CA ARG A 380 -5.99 4.16 10.34
C ARG A 380 -7.25 3.38 9.98
N ASP A 381 -7.12 2.08 9.72
CA ASP A 381 -8.24 1.23 9.32
C ASP A 381 -9.27 1.10 10.46
N TYR A 382 -8.83 0.94 11.71
CA TYR A 382 -9.74 0.93 12.87
C TYR A 382 -10.35 2.31 13.13
N THR A 383 -9.59 3.40 13.05
CA THR A 383 -10.15 4.76 13.20
C THR A 383 -11.25 5.02 12.17
N ALA A 384 -11.03 4.63 10.91
CA ALA A 384 -12.05 4.77 9.87
C ALA A 384 -13.29 3.91 10.13
N LYS A 385 -13.12 2.64 10.51
CA LYS A 385 -14.25 1.73 10.75
C LYS A 385 -15.04 2.06 12.02
N LEU A 386 -14.36 2.44 13.09
CA LEU A 386 -15.00 2.89 14.32
C LEU A 386 -15.72 4.21 14.12
N GLY A 387 -15.15 5.15 13.36
CA GLY A 387 -15.84 6.38 12.96
C GLY A 387 -17.15 6.09 12.20
N GLN A 388 -17.09 5.21 11.18
CA GLN A 388 -18.29 4.77 10.45
C GLN A 388 -19.33 4.14 11.37
N LEU A 389 -18.91 3.36 12.36
CA LEU A 389 -19.81 2.73 13.31
C LEU A 389 -20.53 3.76 14.18
N PHE A 390 -19.78 4.69 14.80
CA PHE A 390 -20.36 5.72 15.66
C PHE A 390 -21.24 6.71 14.88
N ASP A 391 -20.85 7.08 13.66
CA ASP A 391 -21.68 7.90 12.77
C ASP A 391 -23.00 7.19 12.42
N THR A 392 -22.95 5.87 12.20
CA THR A 392 -24.14 5.07 11.90
C THR A 392 -25.04 4.93 13.14
N TYR A 393 -24.44 4.76 14.31
CA TYR A 393 -25.16 4.74 15.58
C TYR A 393 -25.88 6.07 15.85
N ALA A 394 -25.19 7.20 15.69
CA ALA A 394 -25.79 8.53 15.86
C ALA A 394 -26.97 8.77 14.89
N ARG A 395 -26.88 8.28 13.64
CA ARG A 395 -28.00 8.34 12.69
C ARG A 395 -29.19 7.49 13.14
N LEU A 396 -28.95 6.31 13.70
CA LEU A 396 -30.03 5.48 14.25
C LEU A 396 -30.70 6.15 15.45
N GLU A 397 -29.93 6.80 16.32
CA GLU A 397 -30.44 7.55 17.46
C GLU A 397 -31.33 8.73 17.02
N LEU A 398 -30.91 9.45 15.97
CA LEU A 398 -31.72 10.53 15.37
C LEU A 398 -33.01 10.02 14.71
N LEU A 399 -32.99 8.82 14.11
CA LEU A 399 -34.18 8.22 13.48
C LEU A 399 -35.16 7.62 14.50
N PHE A 400 -34.67 7.20 15.67
CA PHE A 400 -35.47 6.55 16.72
C PHE A 400 -35.25 7.19 18.10
N PRO A 401 -35.58 8.48 18.28
CA PRO A 401 -35.31 9.20 19.53
C PRO A 401 -36.05 8.65 20.75
N GLU A 402 -37.17 7.94 20.54
CA GLU A 402 -37.99 7.36 21.60
C GLU A 402 -37.59 5.92 21.99
N LYS A 403 -36.58 5.34 21.34
CA LYS A 403 -36.17 3.95 21.54
C LYS A 403 -34.72 3.86 21.99
N ASP A 404 -34.45 2.91 22.86
CA ASP A 404 -33.08 2.56 23.25
C ASP A 404 -32.39 1.80 22.09
N VAL A 405 -31.61 2.54 21.29
CA VAL A 405 -30.86 1.97 20.15
C VAL A 405 -29.84 0.93 20.61
N LEU A 406 -29.24 1.08 21.79
CA LEU A 406 -28.29 0.12 22.36
C LEU A 406 -28.98 -1.21 22.68
N GLU A 407 -30.19 -1.19 23.24
CA GLU A 407 -30.99 -2.39 23.49
C GLU A 407 -31.47 -3.03 22.17
N MET A 408 -31.82 -2.22 21.18
CA MET A 408 -32.19 -2.73 19.86
C MET A 408 -31.01 -3.45 19.17
N LEU A 409 -29.79 -2.91 19.28
CA LEU A 409 -28.58 -3.55 18.74
C LEU A 409 -28.21 -4.85 19.47
N GLU A 410 -28.55 -4.97 20.76
CA GLU A 410 -28.37 -6.18 21.55
C GLU A 410 -29.35 -7.30 21.15
N SER A 411 -30.55 -6.92 20.71
CA SER A 411 -31.61 -7.83 20.28
C SER A 411 -31.93 -7.71 18.78
N PRO A 412 -31.03 -8.18 17.87
CA PRO A 412 -31.16 -7.80 16.46
C PRO A 412 -32.41 -8.39 15.74
N LYS A 413 -33.26 -9.20 16.39
CA LYS A 413 -34.58 -9.64 15.87
C LYS A 413 -35.60 -8.51 16.00
N GLN A 414 -35.53 -7.76 17.09
CA GLN A 414 -36.42 -6.65 17.39
C GLN A 414 -36.02 -5.43 16.57
N PHE A 415 -34.71 -5.16 16.41
CA PHE A 415 -34.19 -4.10 15.54
C PHE A 415 -34.85 -4.11 14.15
N ILE A 416 -34.73 -5.21 13.41
CA ILE A 416 -35.21 -5.31 12.01
C ILE A 416 -36.74 -5.22 11.91
N ARG A 417 -37.47 -5.87 12.82
CA ARG A 417 -38.95 -5.84 12.83
C ARG A 417 -39.52 -4.44 13.04
N THR A 418 -38.72 -3.57 13.64
CA THR A 418 -39.13 -2.23 14.08
C THR A 418 -38.80 -1.16 13.02
N ILE A 419 -38.08 -1.53 11.96
CA ILE A 419 -37.39 -0.60 11.06
C ILE A 419 -38.05 -0.56 9.66
N GLY A 420 -38.20 0.65 9.11
CA GLY A 420 -38.61 0.90 7.72
C GLY A 420 -37.45 0.88 6.71
N ALA A 421 -37.72 1.18 5.43
CA ALA A 421 -36.75 1.06 4.34
C ALA A 421 -35.44 1.85 4.56
N GLU A 422 -35.50 3.04 5.18
CA GLU A 422 -34.34 3.91 5.40
C GLU A 422 -33.33 3.35 6.42
N ALA A 423 -33.78 2.50 7.35
CA ALA A 423 -32.91 1.85 8.32
C ALA A 423 -32.50 0.42 7.94
N GLN A 424 -33.06 -0.16 6.85
CA GLN A 424 -32.48 -1.36 6.21
C GLN A 424 -31.11 -1.07 5.60
N ASP A 425 -30.92 0.12 5.03
CA ASP A 425 -29.61 0.55 4.51
C ASP A 425 -28.58 0.71 5.64
N LEU A 426 -29.00 1.29 6.78
CA LEU A 426 -28.15 1.42 7.97
C LEU A 426 -27.80 0.05 8.56
N GLU A 427 -28.77 -0.88 8.62
CA GLU A 427 -28.52 -2.26 9.03
C GLU A 427 -27.43 -2.91 8.18
N ARG A 428 -27.53 -2.80 6.85
CA ARG A 428 -26.55 -3.35 5.93
C ARG A 428 -25.16 -2.75 6.16
N ILE A 429 -25.08 -1.45 6.44
CA ILE A 429 -23.82 -0.77 6.78
C ILE A 429 -23.21 -1.35 8.06
N ILE A 430 -24.02 -1.58 9.10
CA ILE A 430 -23.56 -2.16 10.38
C ILE A 430 -23.08 -3.59 10.18
N ILE A 431 -23.80 -4.41 9.40
CA ILE A 431 -23.39 -5.77 9.06
C ILE A 431 -22.05 -5.77 8.33
N ILE A 432 -21.88 -4.94 7.30
CA ILE A 432 -20.62 -4.84 6.55
C ILE A 432 -19.49 -4.38 7.47
N ASN A 433 -19.74 -3.38 8.32
CA ASN A 433 -18.75 -2.88 9.27
C ASN A 433 -18.32 -3.97 10.26
N ALA A 434 -19.26 -4.74 10.82
CA ALA A 434 -18.97 -5.83 11.73
C ALA A 434 -18.21 -6.99 11.05
N LEU A 435 -18.54 -7.32 9.80
CA LEU A 435 -17.81 -8.30 9.00
C LEU A 435 -16.39 -7.83 8.70
N ASP A 436 -16.19 -6.55 8.39
CA ASP A 436 -14.86 -5.96 8.19
C ASP A 436 -14.02 -6.02 9.47
N LEU A 437 -14.62 -5.71 10.62
CA LEU A 437 -13.94 -5.76 11.92
C LEU A 437 -13.58 -7.20 12.32
N LEU A 438 -14.46 -8.17 12.05
CA LEU A 438 -14.18 -9.61 12.17
C LEU A 438 -13.00 -10.01 11.26
N TYR A 439 -13.02 -9.58 10.00
CA TYR A 439 -11.93 -9.85 9.06
C TYR A 439 -10.61 -9.23 9.53
N PHE A 440 -10.62 -7.98 10.02
CA PHE A 440 -9.45 -7.33 10.56
C PHE A 440 -8.88 -8.09 11.75
N TRP A 441 -9.73 -8.45 12.70
CA TRP A 441 -9.34 -9.19 13.90
C TRP A 441 -8.68 -10.54 13.61
N MET A 442 -9.14 -11.22 12.56
CA MET A 442 -8.69 -12.58 12.21
C MET A 442 -7.49 -12.60 11.26
N TYR A 443 -7.46 -11.71 10.26
CA TYR A 443 -6.50 -11.75 9.15
C TYR A 443 -5.49 -10.60 9.10
N GLN A 444 -5.74 -9.48 9.77
CA GLN A 444 -4.85 -8.32 9.61
C GLN A 444 -3.73 -8.33 10.68
N PRO A 445 -2.46 -8.13 10.29
CA PRO A 445 -1.33 -8.15 11.22
C PRO A 445 -1.47 -7.04 12.26
N HIS A 446 -1.18 -7.33 13.52
CA HIS A 446 -1.31 -6.38 14.65
C HIS A 446 -2.72 -5.84 14.92
N ALA A 447 -3.76 -6.36 14.27
CA ALA A 447 -5.12 -5.85 14.43
C ALA A 447 -5.64 -5.99 15.87
N ARG A 448 -5.40 -7.15 16.50
CA ARG A 448 -5.80 -7.43 17.88
C ARG A 448 -5.18 -6.44 18.88
N SER A 449 -3.88 -6.17 18.75
CA SER A 449 -3.17 -5.25 19.64
C SER A 449 -3.64 -3.81 19.48
N VAL A 450 -3.91 -3.38 18.24
CA VAL A 450 -4.40 -2.03 17.96
C VAL A 450 -5.83 -1.86 18.47
N LEU A 451 -6.71 -2.84 18.21
CA LEU A 451 -8.08 -2.79 18.73
C LEU A 451 -8.11 -2.74 20.26
N ALA A 452 -7.30 -3.55 20.94
CA ALA A 452 -7.18 -3.52 22.39
C ALA A 452 -6.74 -2.14 22.91
N ALA A 453 -5.76 -1.50 22.26
CA ALA A 453 -5.33 -0.16 22.60
C ALA A 453 -6.44 0.89 22.36
N ARG A 454 -7.21 0.75 21.27
CA ARG A 454 -8.34 1.65 20.97
C ARG A 454 -9.49 1.50 21.96
N ILE A 455 -9.86 0.27 22.34
CA ILE A 455 -10.92 0.01 23.32
C ILE A 455 -10.58 0.64 24.68
N ARG A 456 -9.30 0.61 25.08
CA ARG A 456 -8.85 1.26 26.33
C ARG A 456 -9.05 2.78 26.33
N THR A 457 -8.95 3.43 25.17
CA THR A 457 -9.15 4.88 25.04
C THR A 457 -10.62 5.29 24.87
N MET A 458 -11.53 4.34 24.63
CA MET A 458 -12.96 4.60 24.49
C MET A 458 -13.63 4.89 25.83
N SER A 459 -14.68 5.71 25.82
CA SER A 459 -15.59 5.86 26.95
C SER A 459 -16.38 4.58 27.22
N ASP A 460 -16.99 4.44 28.39
CA ASP A 460 -17.80 3.26 28.71
C ASP A 460 -19.03 3.13 27.79
N GLU A 461 -19.62 4.26 27.39
CA GLU A 461 -20.69 4.29 26.38
C GLU A 461 -20.19 3.82 25.01
N GLU A 462 -19.06 4.35 24.53
CA GLU A 462 -18.46 3.93 23.25
C GLU A 462 -18.12 2.44 23.24
N ARG A 463 -17.63 1.88 24.37
CA ARG A 463 -17.36 0.45 24.52
C ARG A 463 -18.63 -0.38 24.43
N GLN A 464 -19.71 0.06 25.08
CA GLN A 464 -21.01 -0.62 25.02
C GLN A 464 -21.58 -0.59 23.60
N ILE A 465 -21.58 0.58 22.94
CA ILE A 465 -22.01 0.74 21.55
C ILE A 465 -21.20 -0.20 20.64
N PHE A 466 -19.88 -0.20 20.80
CA PHE A 466 -18.99 -1.05 20.02
C PHE A 466 -19.34 -2.54 20.20
N VAL A 467 -19.36 -3.07 21.43
CA VAL A 467 -19.61 -4.50 21.66
C VAL A 467 -21.01 -4.92 21.21
N ARG A 468 -22.04 -4.11 21.51
CA ARG A 468 -23.43 -4.44 21.15
C ARG A 468 -23.64 -4.38 19.63
N SER A 469 -23.01 -3.44 18.93
CA SER A 469 -23.06 -3.41 17.47
C SER A 469 -22.49 -4.69 16.82
N GLN A 470 -21.46 -5.30 17.43
CA GLN A 470 -20.87 -6.53 16.91
C GLN A 470 -21.79 -7.75 17.10
N CYS A 471 -22.74 -7.71 18.04
CA CYS A 471 -23.72 -8.80 18.24
C CYS A 471 -24.60 -9.04 17.01
N ILE A 472 -24.66 -8.09 16.06
CA ILE A 472 -25.31 -8.30 14.76
C ILE A 472 -24.75 -9.51 14.00
N LEU A 473 -23.50 -9.88 14.26
CA LEU A 473 -22.86 -11.06 13.67
C LEU A 473 -23.53 -12.39 14.06
N GLN A 474 -24.44 -12.42 15.03
CA GLN A 474 -25.23 -13.61 15.36
C GLN A 474 -26.37 -13.89 14.35
N ARG A 475 -26.60 -12.97 13.41
CA ARG A 475 -27.62 -13.04 12.35
C ARG A 475 -27.19 -13.93 11.19
N GLU A 476 -27.04 -15.23 11.45
CA GLU A 476 -26.54 -16.17 10.43
C GLU A 476 -27.41 -16.17 9.16
N ARG A 477 -28.74 -16.06 9.28
CA ARG A 477 -29.66 -16.12 8.13
C ARG A 477 -29.54 -14.89 7.23
N GLU A 478 -29.62 -13.71 7.83
CA GLU A 478 -29.61 -12.42 7.15
C GLU A 478 -28.23 -12.15 6.53
N ILE A 479 -27.16 -12.46 7.26
CA ILE A 479 -25.79 -12.37 6.73
C ILE A 479 -25.62 -13.37 5.58
N SER A 480 -26.04 -14.63 5.74
CA SER A 480 -25.95 -15.61 4.63
C SER A 480 -26.69 -15.13 3.38
N GLN A 481 -27.87 -14.53 3.55
CA GLN A 481 -28.63 -13.96 2.43
C GLN A 481 -27.87 -12.81 1.77
N LEU A 482 -27.27 -11.89 2.54
CA LEU A 482 -26.43 -10.82 1.98
C LEU A 482 -25.20 -11.35 1.20
N PHE A 483 -24.61 -12.47 1.62
CA PHE A 483 -23.55 -13.14 0.87
C PHE A 483 -24.07 -13.74 -0.45
N LEU A 484 -25.28 -14.34 -0.44
CA LEU A 484 -25.95 -14.88 -1.63
C LEU A 484 -26.36 -13.78 -2.61
N ASP A 485 -26.80 -12.63 -2.10
CA ASP A 485 -27.19 -11.43 -2.87
C ASP A 485 -25.97 -10.71 -3.48
N GLY A 486 -24.76 -11.23 -3.26
CA GLY A 486 -23.58 -10.86 -4.03
C GLY A 486 -22.68 -9.81 -3.42
N ILE A 487 -22.72 -9.56 -2.10
CA ILE A 487 -21.79 -8.61 -1.43
C ILE A 487 -20.31 -8.90 -1.77
N ILE A 488 -19.92 -10.19 -1.90
CA ILE A 488 -18.52 -10.61 -2.17
C ILE A 488 -18.35 -11.15 -3.62
N GLY A 489 -19.41 -11.11 -4.43
CA GLY A 489 -19.41 -11.67 -5.79
C GLY A 489 -19.26 -13.20 -5.84
N ARG A 490 -18.68 -13.73 -6.93
CA ARG A 490 -18.69 -15.18 -7.27
C ARG A 490 -17.99 -16.09 -6.23
N ASN A 491 -17.14 -15.56 -5.35
CA ASN A 491 -16.41 -16.31 -4.32
C ASN A 491 -17.07 -16.28 -2.92
N PHE A 492 -18.38 -16.01 -2.84
CA PHE A 492 -19.10 -15.87 -1.58
C PHE A 492 -18.97 -17.09 -0.64
N SER A 493 -18.84 -18.31 -1.19
CA SER A 493 -18.77 -19.55 -0.41
C SER A 493 -17.63 -19.55 0.63
N ARG A 494 -16.44 -19.07 0.26
CA ARG A 494 -15.30 -19.01 1.17
C ARG A 494 -15.48 -17.96 2.25
N GLY A 495 -16.02 -16.81 1.89
CA GLY A 495 -16.30 -15.74 2.85
C GLY A 495 -17.39 -16.11 3.84
N LEU A 496 -18.44 -16.79 3.37
CA LEU A 496 -19.53 -17.29 4.21
C LEU A 496 -19.04 -18.36 5.19
N ALA A 497 -18.26 -19.33 4.71
CA ALA A 497 -17.65 -20.35 5.57
C ALA A 497 -16.75 -19.73 6.64
N PHE A 498 -15.94 -18.73 6.28
CA PHE A 498 -15.11 -17.99 7.22
C PHE A 498 -15.95 -17.31 8.31
N TYR A 499 -17.01 -16.60 7.92
CA TYR A 499 -17.90 -15.94 8.86
C TYR A 499 -18.50 -16.95 9.85
N LEU A 500 -19.16 -18.00 9.37
CA LEU A 500 -19.86 -18.99 10.19
C LEU A 500 -18.94 -19.72 11.19
N ASP A 501 -17.68 -19.96 10.81
CA ASP A 501 -16.69 -20.67 11.63
C ASP A 501 -16.02 -19.78 12.70
N ARG A 502 -15.98 -18.45 12.50
CA ARG A 502 -15.10 -17.57 13.31
C ARG A 502 -15.82 -16.46 14.08
N TYR A 503 -17.05 -16.11 13.73
CA TYR A 503 -17.73 -14.99 14.38
C TYR A 503 -17.94 -15.22 15.89
N ARG A 504 -18.21 -16.46 16.33
CA ARG A 504 -18.41 -16.78 17.76
C ARG A 504 -17.16 -16.55 18.60
N GLU A 505 -16.02 -17.07 18.15
CA GLU A 505 -14.71 -16.87 18.80
C GLU A 505 -14.36 -15.37 18.91
N TYR A 506 -14.67 -14.61 17.85
CA TYR A 506 -14.46 -13.18 17.83
C TYR A 506 -15.31 -12.45 18.88
N LEU A 507 -16.61 -12.72 18.94
CA LEU A 507 -17.52 -12.09 19.90
C LEU A 507 -17.15 -12.43 21.35
N GLU A 508 -16.78 -13.68 21.63
CA GLU A 508 -16.31 -14.06 22.96
C GLU A 508 -15.02 -13.33 23.35
N SER A 509 -14.08 -13.19 22.42
CA SER A 509 -12.82 -12.48 22.65
C SER A 509 -13.05 -11.00 22.95
N LEU A 510 -13.98 -10.36 22.21
CA LEU A 510 -14.37 -8.97 22.46
C LEU A 510 -15.03 -8.79 23.82
N ARG A 511 -15.97 -9.68 24.18
CA ARG A 511 -16.64 -9.64 25.48
C ARG A 511 -15.64 -9.77 26.62
N ARG A 512 -14.70 -10.71 26.53
CA ARG A 512 -13.63 -10.84 27.54
C ARG A 512 -12.79 -9.56 27.63
N MET A 513 -12.45 -8.94 26.49
CA MET A 513 -11.64 -7.72 26.47
C MET A 513 -12.33 -6.51 27.11
N VAL A 514 -13.65 -6.41 27.01
CA VAL A 514 -14.43 -5.27 27.54
C VAL A 514 -14.95 -5.51 28.97
N PHE A 515 -15.32 -6.75 29.31
CA PHE A 515 -15.94 -7.08 30.60
C PHE A 515 -14.98 -7.69 31.65
N GLN A 516 -13.71 -7.98 31.31
CA GLN A 516 -12.69 -8.45 32.28
C GLN A 516 -11.68 -7.38 32.74
N GLU A 517 -12.10 -6.14 32.96
CA GLU A 517 -11.43 -5.29 33.96
C GLU A 517 -12.35 -5.17 35.18
N PRO A 518 -12.12 -5.99 36.21
CA PRO A 518 -11.33 -5.48 37.34
C PRO A 518 -10.33 -6.49 37.95
N SER A 519 -9.26 -5.95 38.57
CA SER A 519 -8.24 -6.59 39.43
C SER A 519 -7.00 -7.23 38.78
N ALA A 520 -5.95 -6.41 38.60
CA ALA A 520 -4.55 -6.73 38.94
C ALA A 520 -3.60 -5.54 38.64
N GLN A 521 -3.81 -4.41 39.31
CA GLN A 521 -2.72 -3.45 39.60
C GLN A 521 -2.80 -3.06 41.07
N THR A 522 -2.60 -4.06 41.93
CA THR A 522 -2.12 -3.83 43.29
C THR A 522 -0.64 -3.46 43.19
N THR A 523 -0.35 -2.19 43.41
CA THR A 523 0.74 -1.75 44.28
C THR A 523 2.11 -2.41 44.06
N VAL A 524 2.89 -1.88 43.11
CA VAL A 524 4.36 -1.86 43.29
C VAL A 524 4.77 -0.44 43.66
N ILE A 525 4.78 -0.28 44.98
CA ILE A 525 5.43 0.70 45.83
C ILE A 525 6.61 1.42 45.15
N LEU A 526 6.49 2.74 45.08
CA LEU A 526 7.60 3.66 45.26
C LEU A 526 8.26 3.39 46.61
N LYS A 527 9.47 2.80 46.64
CA LYS A 527 10.44 2.99 47.73
C LYS A 527 11.87 2.73 47.26
N LYS A 528 12.65 3.81 47.33
CA LYS A 528 14.11 3.99 47.26
C LYS A 528 14.78 3.81 45.91
#